data_AF-X1LX81-F1
#
_entry.id   AF-X1LX81-F1
#
_cell.length_a   1.000
_cell.length_b   1.000
_cell.length_c   1.000
_cell.angle_alpha   90.00
_cell.angle_beta   90.00
_cell.angle_gamma   90.00
#
_symmetry.space_group_name_H-M   'P 1'
#
loop_
_entity.id
_entity.type
_entity.pdbx_description
1 polymer ?
#
loop_
_entity_poly.entity_id
_entity_poly.type
_entity_poly.pdbx_seq_one_letter_code
_entity_poly.pdbx_strand_id
1 'polypeptide(L)'
;MATFEEELKKIHPILERLCNFMILGKKIVVKGSENFLREGPNIIVGNHIGTFKDIATIYKIVPRPVFFTANKLIFDKKDFDNLIRKHFHRA
;
A
#
# COMPACT_ATOMS: atom_id res chain seq x y z
N MET A 1 22.33 -7.00 10.84
CA MET A 1 21.24 -7.05 9.85
C MET A 1 20.64 -5.66 9.76
N ALA A 2 20.27 -5.19 8.57
CA ALA A 2 19.58 -3.91 8.46
C ALA A 2 18.19 -4.01 9.12
N THR A 3 17.71 -2.91 9.70
CA THR A 3 16.34 -2.86 10.23
C THR A 3 15.33 -2.76 9.07
N PHE A 4 14.06 -3.11 9.32
CA PHE A 4 13.00 -2.95 8.30
C PHE A 4 12.88 -1.50 7.80
N GLU A 5 13.14 -0.53 8.68
CA GLU A 5 13.14 0.89 8.32
C GLU A 5 14.30 1.26 7.39
N GLU A 6 15.48 0.71 7.64
CA GLU A 6 16.65 0.91 6.79
C GLU A 6 16.46 0.28 5.40
N GLU A 7 15.87 -0.91 5.32
CA GLU A 7 15.53 -1.54 4.05
C GLU A 7 14.46 -0.75 3.30
N LEU A 8 13.41 -0.31 3.99
CA LEU A 8 12.37 0.54 3.41
C LEU A 8 12.96 1.82 2.85
N LYS A 9 13.92 2.45 3.55
CA LYS A 9 14.60 3.67 3.10
C LYS A 9 15.37 3.46 1.80
N LYS A 10 15.98 2.28 1.60
CA LYS A 10 16.69 1.95 0.34
C LYS A 10 15.74 1.84 -0.85
N ILE A 11 14.57 1.24 -0.65
CA ILE A 11 13.56 1.04 -1.71
C ILE A 11 12.59 2.21 -1.85
N HIS A 12 12.61 3.18 -0.93
CA HIS A 12 11.68 4.31 -0.88
C HIS A 12 11.56 5.07 -2.21
N PRO A 13 12.65 5.42 -2.93
CA PRO A 13 12.52 6.14 -4.21
C PRO A 13 11.76 5.34 -5.27
N ILE A 14 11.91 4.00 -5.26
CA ILE A 14 11.21 3.10 -6.18
C ILE A 14 9.73 3.05 -5.80
N LEU A 15 9.42 2.85 -4.52
CA LEU A 15 8.06 2.83 -4.01
C LEU A 15 7.33 4.15 -4.28
N GLU A 16 7.98 5.28 -4.10
CA GLU A 16 7.42 6.59 -4.35
C GLU A 16 7.05 6.75 -5.84
N ARG A 17 7.95 6.38 -6.75
CA ARG A 17 7.70 6.43 -8.19
C ARG A 17 6.54 5.53 -8.60
N LEU A 18 6.49 4.30 -8.07
CA LEU A 18 5.40 3.35 -8.34
C LEU A 18 4.07 3.86 -7.79
N CYS A 19 4.04 4.37 -6.56
CA CYS A 19 2.84 4.92 -5.94
C CYS A 19 2.32 6.11 -6.74
N ASN A 20 3.20 7.05 -7.12
CA ASN A 20 2.84 8.21 -7.94
C ASN A 20 2.22 7.80 -9.28
N PHE A 21 2.76 6.76 -9.93
CA PHE A 21 2.20 6.19 -11.15
C PHE A 21 0.81 5.57 -10.91
N MET A 22 0.64 4.79 -9.85
CA MET A 22 -0.64 4.13 -9.52
C MET A 22 -1.79 5.10 -9.26
N ILE A 23 -1.49 6.29 -8.72
CA ILE A 23 -2.48 7.34 -8.43
C ILE A 23 -2.48 8.47 -9.47
N LEU A 24 -1.80 8.30 -10.62
CA LEU A 24 -1.72 9.34 -11.64
C LEU A 24 -3.11 9.81 -12.07
N GLY A 25 -3.31 11.12 -12.14
CA GLY A 25 -4.59 11.74 -12.48
C GLY A 25 -5.64 11.74 -11.35
N LYS A 26 -5.29 11.26 -10.15
CA LYS A 26 -6.16 11.37 -8.96
C LYS A 26 -5.78 12.56 -8.10
N LYS A 27 -6.79 13.33 -7.69
CA LYS A 27 -6.67 14.33 -6.62
C LYS A 27 -6.95 13.64 -5.29
N ILE A 28 -5.93 13.52 -4.44
CA ILE A 28 -6.09 13.00 -3.07
C ILE A 28 -6.38 14.18 -2.14
N VAL A 29 -7.47 14.09 -1.40
CA VAL A 29 -7.83 15.05 -0.35
C VAL A 29 -7.87 14.30 0.97
N VAL A 30 -7.03 14.71 1.91
CA VAL A 30 -6.98 14.14 3.26
C VAL A 30 -7.67 15.11 4.20
N LYS A 31 -8.58 14.60 5.02
CA LYS A 31 -9.22 15.35 6.11
C LYS A 31 -8.87 14.67 7.42
N GLY A 32 -8.60 15.44 8.47
CA GLY A 32 -8.24 14.88 9.77
C GLY A 32 -6.84 14.28 9.83
N SER A 33 -5.89 14.78 9.03
CA SER A 33 -4.50 14.28 9.00
C SER A 33 -3.79 14.37 10.35
N GLU A 34 -4.21 15.31 11.18
CA GLU A 34 -3.77 15.49 12.56
C GLU A 34 -4.08 14.29 13.47
N ASN A 35 -5.03 13.43 13.08
CA ASN A 35 -5.40 12.23 13.85
C ASN A 35 -4.43 11.06 13.63
N PHE A 36 -3.47 11.15 12.70
CA PHE A 36 -2.48 10.11 12.53
C PHE A 36 -1.53 10.05 13.73
N LEU A 37 -1.45 8.88 14.38
CA LEU A 37 -0.50 8.65 15.46
C LEU A 37 0.93 8.62 14.90
N ARG A 38 1.82 9.40 15.53
CA ARG A 38 3.23 9.50 15.12
C ARG A 38 4.10 8.39 15.66
N GLU A 39 3.71 7.78 16.78
CA GLU A 39 4.47 6.76 17.48
C GLU A 39 3.56 5.71 18.12
N GLY A 40 4.16 4.64 18.64
CA GLY A 40 3.43 3.53 19.26
C GLY A 40 2.70 2.61 18.26
N PRO A 41 2.02 1.57 18.78
CA PRO A 41 1.21 0.65 17.96
C PRO A 41 -0.04 1.36 17.43
N ASN A 42 -0.34 1.14 16.15
CA ASN A 42 -1.52 1.69 15.49
C ASN A 42 -2.07 0.66 14.50
N ILE A 43 -3.39 0.50 14.46
CA ILE A 43 -4.09 -0.24 13.42
C ILE A 43 -4.95 0.77 12.66
N ILE A 44 -4.69 0.91 11.36
CA ILE A 44 -5.52 1.72 10.45
C ILE A 44 -6.56 0.81 9.85
N VAL A 45 -7.84 1.10 10.11
CA VAL A 45 -8.98 0.35 9.56
C VAL A 45 -9.68 1.23 8.53
N GLY A 46 -9.86 0.70 7.33
CA GLY A 46 -10.54 1.38 6.24
C GLY A 46 -11.28 0.38 5.36
N ASN A 47 -12.20 0.89 4.54
CA ASN A 47 -12.77 0.10 3.47
C ASN A 47 -11.71 -0.16 2.37
N HIS A 48 -11.91 -1.21 1.60
CA HIS A 48 -11.04 -1.56 0.47
C HIS A 48 -11.86 -1.62 -0.82
N ILE A 49 -11.80 -0.56 -1.61
CA ILE A 49 -12.56 -0.41 -2.87
C ILE A 49 -11.63 -0.42 -4.08
N GLY A 50 -10.43 0.14 -3.95
CA GLY A 50 -9.43 0.19 -5.00
C GLY A 50 -8.30 -0.79 -4.74
N THR A 51 -8.05 -1.73 -5.66
CA THR A 51 -7.02 -2.77 -5.52
C THR A 51 -5.65 -2.23 -5.08
N PHE A 52 -4.85 -1.68 -5.99
CA PHE A 52 -3.52 -1.16 -5.67
C PHE A 52 -3.54 0.32 -5.26
N LYS A 53 -4.62 1.03 -5.60
CA LYS A 53 -4.77 2.47 -5.34
C LYS A 53 -4.97 2.78 -3.87
N ASP A 54 -5.64 1.91 -3.11
CA ASP A 54 -5.82 2.11 -1.68
C ASP A 54 -4.48 2.03 -0.97
N ILE A 55 -3.66 1.01 -1.30
CA ILE A 55 -2.30 0.85 -0.78
C ILE A 55 -1.44 2.07 -1.10
N ALA A 56 -1.42 2.50 -2.37
CA ALA A 56 -0.66 3.67 -2.82
C ALA A 56 -1.09 4.96 -2.10
N THR A 57 -2.40 5.12 -1.86
CA THR A 57 -2.96 6.29 -1.18
C THR A 57 -2.53 6.28 0.29
N ILE A 58 -2.72 5.17 1.01
CA ILE A 58 -2.32 5.03 2.42
C ILE A 58 -0.82 5.26 2.58
N TYR A 59 0.01 4.65 1.73
CA TYR A 59 1.46 4.84 1.75
C TYR A 59 1.88 6.31 1.65
N LYS A 60 1.15 7.11 0.87
CA LYS A 60 1.47 8.53 0.67
C LYS A 60 0.96 9.46 1.77
N ILE A 61 -0.14 9.13 2.43
CA ILE A 61 -0.80 10.05 3.38
C ILE A 61 -0.43 9.77 4.83
N VAL A 62 -0.03 8.53 5.16
CA VAL A 62 0.35 8.16 6.52
C VAL A 62 1.80 8.59 6.78
N PRO A 63 2.09 9.32 7.86
CA PRO A 63 3.41 9.93 8.08
C PRO A 63 4.49 8.96 8.59
N ARG A 64 4.27 7.65 8.47
CA ARG A 64 5.15 6.60 9.00
C ARG A 64 5.07 5.34 8.14
N PRO A 65 6.06 4.44 8.23
CA PRO A 65 5.98 3.13 7.60
C PRO A 65 4.70 2.38 7.98
N VAL A 66 4.01 1.84 6.97
CA VAL A 66 2.77 1.06 7.14
C VAL A 66 3.00 -0.35 6.66
N PHE A 67 2.54 -1.31 7.45
CA PHE A 67 2.48 -2.71 7.07
C PHE A 67 1.04 -3.07 6.71
N PHE A 68 0.87 -3.87 5.68
CA PHE A 68 -0.44 -4.29 5.18
C PHE A 68 -0.62 -5.77 5.41
N THR A 69 -1.81 -6.16 5.84
CA THR A 69 -2.25 -7.54 5.73
C THR A 69 -2.51 -7.83 4.25
N ALA A 70 -1.94 -8.93 3.76
CA ALA A 70 -2.00 -9.24 2.34
C ALA A 70 -2.27 -10.74 2.13
N ASN A 71 -2.96 -11.06 1.03
CA ASN A 71 -3.23 -12.45 0.69
C ASN A 71 -1.91 -13.14 0.30
N LYS A 72 -1.61 -14.30 0.91
CA LYS A 72 -0.38 -15.06 0.64
C LYS A 72 -0.11 -15.31 -0.85
N LEU A 73 -1.17 -15.41 -1.65
CA LEU A 73 -1.08 -15.72 -3.09
C LEU A 73 -0.39 -14.62 -3.91
N ILE A 74 -0.22 -13.41 -3.38
CA ILE A 74 0.47 -12.32 -4.11
C ILE A 74 2.00 -12.46 -4.07
N PHE A 75 2.54 -13.32 -3.21
CA PHE A 75 3.99 -13.46 -3.02
C PHE A 75 4.62 -14.54 -3.91
N ASP A 76 3.82 -15.37 -4.58
CA ASP A 76 4.29 -16.32 -5.59
C ASP A 76 3.71 -15.95 -6.96
N LYS A 77 4.53 -16.00 -8.01
CA LYS A 77 4.14 -15.58 -9.35
C LYS A 77 2.99 -16.43 -9.92
N LYS A 78 3.05 -17.75 -9.76
CA LYS A 78 2.04 -18.67 -10.29
C LYS A 78 0.71 -18.47 -9.57
N ASP A 79 0.76 -18.32 -8.25
CA ASP A 79 -0.42 -18.05 -7.44
C ASP A 79 -1.04 -16.68 -7.74
N PHE A 80 -0.20 -15.68 -7.98
CA PHE A 80 -0.65 -14.34 -8.34
C PHE A 80 -1.32 -14.33 -9.72
N ASP A 81 -0.74 -15.00 -10.72
CA ASP A 81 -1.34 -15.16 -12.05
C ASP A 81 -2.71 -15.86 -11.97
N ASN A 82 -2.83 -16.89 -11.14
CA ASN A 82 -4.09 -17.58 -10.89
C ASN A 82 -5.12 -16.67 -10.22
N LEU A 83 -4.69 -15.88 -9.23
CA LEU A 83 -5.53 -14.93 -8.51
C LEU A 83 -6.07 -13.85 -9.46
N ILE A 84 -5.22 -13.31 -10.33
CA ILE A 84 -5.56 -12.34 -11.37
C ILE A 84 -6.61 -12.94 -12.31
N ARG A 85 -6.32 -14.10 -12.90
CA ARG A 85 -7.25 -14.79 -13.82
C ARG A 85 -8.61 -15.00 -13.17
N LYS A 86 -8.64 -15.46 -11.91
CA LYS A 86 -9.89 -15.65 -11.17
C LYS A 86 -10.70 -14.36 -10.99
N HIS A 87 -10.03 -13.21 -10.80
CA HIS A 87 -10.73 -11.92 -10.68
C HIS A 87 -11.21 -11.39 -12.02
N PHE A 88 -10.45 -11.57 -13.11
CA PHE A 88 -10.83 -11.10 -14.44
C PHE A 88 -11.89 -11.98 -15.12
N HIS A 89 -11.94 -13.29 -14.86
CA HIS A 89 -12.96 -14.19 -15.41
C HIS A 89 -14.31 -14.16 -14.67
N ARG A 90 -14.44 -13.34 -13.62
CA ARG A 90 -15.70 -13.11 -12.90
C ARG A 90 -16.50 -11.90 -13.41
N ALA A 91 -16.02 -11.24 -14.48
CA ALA A 91 -16.71 -10.15 -15.17
C ALA A 91 -17.42 -10.64 -16.43
#